data_AF-A0A351MQW2-F1
#
_entry.id   AF-A0A351MQW2-F1
#
_cell.length_a   1.000
_cell.length_b   1.000
_cell.length_c   1.000
_cell.angle_alpha   90.00
_cell.angle_beta   90.00
_cell.angle_gamma   90.00
#
_symmetry.space_group_name_H-M   'P 1'
#
loop_
_entity.id
_entity.type
_entity.pdbx_description
1 polymer ?
#
loop_
_entity_poly.entity_id
_entity_poly.type
_entity_poly.pdbx_seq_one_letter_code
_entity_poly.pdbx_strand_id
1 'polypeptide(L)' 'LSTANVVACEDTRTTGKLFKLVGIEARLIAYHDHNELEMGEVLADRVAAGERVAVVTDAGTPGISDP' A
#
# COMPACT_ATOMS: atom_id res chain seq x y z
N LEU A 1 8.99 0.71 -5.85
CA LEU A 1 8.61 0.54 -4.43
C LEU A 1 9.62 1.17 -3.47
N SER A 2 10.93 1.09 -3.71
CA SER A 2 11.97 1.66 -2.81
C SER A 2 11.95 3.19 -2.64
N THR A 3 11.21 3.93 -3.46
CA THR A 3 11.03 5.37 -3.33
C THR A 3 9.73 5.76 -2.63
N ALA A 4 8.85 4.80 -2.33
CA ALA A 4 7.59 5.06 -1.66
C ALA A 4 7.82 5.29 -0.17
N ASN A 5 7.25 6.37 0.35
CA ASN A 5 7.22 6.67 1.79
C ASN A 5 6.21 5.75 2.50
N VAL A 6 5.10 5.43 1.82
CA VAL A 6 4.00 4.63 2.33
C VAL A 6 3.57 3.60 1.28
N VAL A 7 3.28 2.38 1.73
CA VAL A 7 2.73 1.31 0.91
C VAL A 7 1.44 0.82 1.53
N ALA A 8 0.32 1.06 0.87
CA ALA A 8 -0.97 0.48 1.20
C ALA A 8 -1.02 -0.96 0.66
N CYS A 9 -1.42 -1.92 1.48
CA CYS A 9 -1.49 -3.32 1.10
C CYS A 9 -2.56 -4.08 1.87
N GLU A 10 -3.10 -5.14 1.26
CA GLU A 10 -4.15 -5.97 1.85
C GLU A 10 -3.63 -6.74 3.07
N ASP A 11 -2.56 -7.53 2.91
CA ASP A 11 -1.85 -8.18 4.02
C ASP A 11 -0.47 -7.56 4.26
N THR A 12 -0.39 -6.73 5.31
CA THR A 12 0.86 -6.10 5.77
C THR A 12 1.91 -7.12 6.25
N ARG A 13 1.51 -8.33 6.67
CA ARG A 13 2.44 -9.39 7.12
C ARG A 13 3.11 -10.04 5.92
N THR A 14 2.36 -10.33 4.86
CA THR A 14 2.90 -10.88 3.61
C THR A 14 3.81 -9.87 2.92
N THR A 15 3.31 -8.65 2.73
CA THR A 15 4.07 -7.55 2.12
C THR A 15 5.31 -7.20 2.93
N GLY A 16 5.22 -7.19 4.26
CA GLY A 16 6.36 -6.92 5.15
C GLY A 16 7.45 -7.99 5.08
N LYS A 17 7.09 -9.27 4.90
CA LYS A 17 8.08 -10.34 4.66
C LYS A 17 8.78 -10.14 3.32
N LEU A 18 8.04 -9.85 2.25
CA LEU A 18 8.61 -9.56 0.93
C LEU A 18 9.60 -8.39 1.00
N PHE A 19 9.19 -7.28 1.62
CA PHE A 19 10.01 -6.07 1.75
C PHE A 19 11.31 -6.33 2.50
N LYS A 20 11.26 -7.13 3.57
CA LYS A 20 12.46 -7.59 4.28
C LYS A 20 13.38 -8.44 3.39
N LEU A 21 12.83 -9.32 2.56
CA LEU A 21 13.62 -10.17 1.65
C LEU A 21 14.30 -9.35 0.54
N VAL A 22 13.66 -8.29 0.05
CA VAL A 22 14.18 -7.45 -1.04
C VAL A 22 14.89 -6.16 -0.56
N GLY A 23 15.01 -5.95 0.75
CA GLY A 23 15.69 -4.78 1.34
C GLY A 23 14.96 -3.46 1.14
N ILE A 24 13.62 -3.46 1.07
CA ILE A 24 12.81 -2.24 0.95
C ILE A 24 12.34 -1.79 2.33
N GLU A 25 12.61 -0.52 2.66
CA GLU A 25 12.08 0.14 3.84
C GLU A 25 10.96 1.10 3.43
N ALA A 26 9.73 0.81 3.83
CA ALA A 26 8.59 1.71 3.71
C ALA A 26 7.57 1.43 4.81
N ARG A 27 6.75 2.42 5.15
CA ARG A 27 5.64 2.23 6.09
C ARG A 27 4.51 1.46 5.40
N LEU A 28 4.11 0.33 5.97
CA LEU A 28 2.96 -0.44 5.48
C LEU A 28 1.65 0.03 6.13
N ILE A 29 0.60 0.18 5.35
CA ILE A 29 -0.77 0.47 5.79
C ILE A 29 -1.68 -0.65 5.30
N ALA A 30 -2.58 -1.11 6.16
CA ALA A 30 -3.58 -2.11 5.78
C ALA A 30 -4.72 -1.44 4.99
N TYR A 31 -4.96 -1.91 3.77
CA TYR A 31 -6.02 -1.43 2.87
C TYR A 31 -6.84 -2.62 2.41
N HIS A 32 -8.09 -2.70 2.85
CA HIS A 32 -9.02 -3.79 2.58
C HIS A 32 -10.43 -3.23 2.39
N ASP A 33 -11.32 -3.96 1.72
CA ASP A 33 -12.67 -3.49 1.35
C ASP A 33 -13.44 -2.81 2.50
N HIS A 34 -13.30 -3.31 3.73
CA HIS A 34 -13.97 -2.75 4.90
C HIS A 34 -13.48 -1.37 5.35
N ASN A 35 -12.26 -0.95 4.97
CA ASN A 35 -11.68 0.35 5.34
C ASN A 35 -11.26 1.18 4.13
N GLU A 36 -11.70 0.77 2.93
CA GLU A 36 -11.24 1.34 1.66
C GLU A 36 -11.44 2.86 1.60
N LEU A 37 -12.64 3.32 1.96
CA LEU A 37 -13.02 4.73 1.96
C LEU A 37 -12.18 5.55 2.94
N GLU A 38 -12.07 5.08 4.18
CA GLU A 38 -11.29 5.77 5.22
C GLU A 38 -9.81 5.82 4.87
N MET A 39 -9.27 4.71 4.34
CA MET A 39 -7.87 4.66 3.94
C MET A 39 -7.61 5.44 2.65
N GLY A 40 -8.57 5.51 1.74
CA GLY A 40 -8.50 6.37 0.56
C GLY A 40 -8.27 7.83 0.94
N GLU A 41 -9.02 8.35 1.92
CA GLU A 41 -8.84 9.72 2.43
C GLU A 41 -7.44 9.93 3.04
N VAL A 42 -6.99 9.01 3.89
CA VAL A 42 -5.66 9.09 4.52
C VAL A 42 -4.53 9.04 3.48
N LEU A 43 -4.66 8.21 2.43
CA LEU A 43 -3.67 8.13 1.37
C LEU A 43 -3.71 9.40 0.49
N ALA A 44 -4.89 9.95 0.23
CA ALA A 44 -5.05 11.21 -0.51
C ALA A 44 -4.38 12.38 0.23
N ASP A 45 -4.57 12.49 1.54
CA ASP A 45 -3.93 13.52 2.38
C ASP A 45 -2.40 13.40 2.34
N ARG A 46 -1.86 12.18 2.37
CA ARG A 46 -0.42 11.94 2.25
C ARG A 46 0.13 12.36 0.89
N VAL A 47 -0.58 12.04 -0.19
CA VAL A 47 -0.21 12.48 -1.54
C VAL A 47 -0.25 14.00 -1.63
N ALA A 48 -1.28 14.64 -1.07
CA ALA A 48 -1.40 16.10 -1.01
C ALA A 48 -0.26 16.75 -0.19
N ALA A 49 0.24 16.06 0.84
CA ALA A 49 1.42 16.46 1.61
C ALA A 49 2.76 16.23 0.87
N GLY A 50 2.74 15.67 -0.35
CA GLY A 50 3.92 15.41 -1.18
C GLY A 50 4.60 14.08 -0.87
N GLU A 51 3.98 13.19 -0.09
CA GLU A 51 4.49 11.84 0.14
C GLU A 51 4.30 10.95 -1.10
N ARG A 52 5.24 10.05 -1.35
CA ARG A 52 5.11 9.02 -2.38
C ARG A 52 4.39 7.81 -1.80
N VAL A 53 3.16 7.58 -2.24
CA VAL A 53 2.33 6.45 -1.83
C VAL A 53 2.33 5.39 -2.94
N ALA A 54 2.49 4.12 -2.58
CA ALA A 54 2.26 2.99 -3.46
C ALA A 54 1.12 2.12 -2.92
N VAL A 55 0.38 1.46 -3.80
CA VAL A 55 -0.67 0.50 -3.44
C VAL A 55 -0.26 -0.87 -3.98
N VAL A 56 -0.38 -1.92 -3.17
CA VAL A 56 -0.03 -3.30 -3.48
C VAL A 56 -1.21 -4.20 -3.11
N THR A 57 -1.85 -4.83 -4.08
CA THR A 57 -2.96 -5.76 -3.87
C THR A 57 -2.45 -7.21 -3.94
N ASP A 58 -2.98 -8.10 -3.08
CA ASP A 58 -2.48 -9.48 -3.00
C ASP A 58 -3.09 -10.29 -4.15
N ALA A 59 -2.26 -10.56 -5.17
CA ALA A 59 -2.57 -11.45 -6.30
C ALA A 59 -3.62 -10.99 -7.35
N GLY A 60 -3.60 -9.71 -7.73
CA GLY A 60 -4.29 -9.21 -8.92
C GLY A 60 -3.41 -8.25 -9.73
N THR A 61 -3.35 -8.43 -11.06
CA THR A 61 -2.80 -7.43 -11.97
C THR A 61 -3.44 -6.07 -11.66
N PRO A 62 -2.69 -4.95 -11.50
CA PRO A 62 -3.30 -3.66 -11.21
C PRO A 62 -4.39 -3.35 -12.26
N GLY A 63 -5.65 -3.24 -11.82
CA GLY A 63 -6.77 -2.85 -12.66
C GLY A 63 -7.49 -3.94 -13.48
N ILE A 64 -7.28 -5.24 -13.22
CA ILE A 64 -8.07 -6.31 -13.90
C ILE A 64 -8.93 -7.12 -12.93
N SER A 65 -8.59 -7.16 -11.65
CA SER A 65 -9.44 -7.72 -10.61
C SER A 65 -9.02 -7.12 -9.29
N ASP A 66 -9.64 -6.00 -8.96
CA ASP A 66 -9.91 -5.59 -7.59
C ASP A 66 -11.43 -5.31 -7.54
N PRO A 67 -12.09 -5.49 -6.38
CA PRO A 67 -13.48 -5.08 -6.17
C PRO A 67 -13.75 -3.59 -6.49
#